data_AF-A0A7C5KA62-F1
#
_entry.id   AF-A0A7C5KA62-F1
#
_cell.length_a   1.000
_cell.length_b   1.000
_cell.length_c   1.000
_cell.angle_alpha   90.00
_cell.angle_beta   90.00
_cell.angle_gamma   90.00
#
_symmetry.space_group_name_H-M   'P 1'
#
loop_
_entity.id
_entity.type
_entity.pdbx_description
1 polymer ?
#
loop_
_entity_poly.entity_id
_entity_poly.type
_entity_poly.pdbx_seq_one_letter_code
_entity_poly.pdbx_strand_id
1 'polypeptide(L)'
;REVADLAGKSYVPACAPPTGKRVAIIGAGATGLSAAFFLLRLGHKAVVFDAAAQPGGQMRGKVADKVLEADIETIRQMGLEFRGSSRIRADVVRREFDAVILAVGPNTTGLGVDATERMIRVSPKDFSTSLAGVFAGGTCIRAAWDPARSVGDGKVLAESVDAFLNGREYRLVIKEFTSTIPKLTTEEYQQLAKGANSALTVRELVSEAEKAAVRCCHCDCRAAHDCRLRIFAEQYDVNPRAFSGEHRRAFQVIRQPGGVIFEPGKCISCGICVAIATQAQEPLGLTFVGRGFDVHVAVPLDGALADGLQKVGAECVKHCPTGALALEHDS
;
A
#
# COMPACT_ATOMS: atom_id res chain seq x y z
N ARG A 1 17.38 21.63 -7.16
CA ARG A 1 16.00 22.07 -7.52
C ARG A 1 15.12 20.85 -7.36
N GLU A 2 14.28 20.86 -6.34
CA GLU A 2 13.39 19.73 -6.04
C GLU A 2 12.33 19.61 -7.13
N VAL A 3 11.85 18.40 -7.39
CA VAL A 3 10.83 18.09 -8.41
C VAL A 3 9.54 18.91 -8.22
N ALA A 4 9.30 19.39 -6.99
CA ALA A 4 8.19 20.27 -6.64
C ALA A 4 8.24 21.68 -7.27
N ASP A 5 9.41 22.19 -7.68
CA ASP A 5 9.55 23.54 -8.24
C ASP A 5 9.16 23.62 -9.73
N LEU A 6 8.82 22.51 -10.40
CA LEU A 6 8.57 22.46 -11.85
C LEU A 6 7.08 22.53 -12.26
N ALA A 7 6.14 22.40 -11.33
CA ALA A 7 4.71 22.54 -11.60
C ALA A 7 4.23 23.92 -11.13
N GLY A 8 4.27 24.92 -12.02
CA GLY A 8 3.93 26.33 -11.71
C GLY A 8 2.50 26.63 -11.22
N LYS A 9 1.68 25.60 -10.93
CA LYS A 9 0.40 25.69 -10.21
C LYS A 9 0.20 24.40 -9.41
N SER A 10 -0.12 24.51 -8.11
CA SER A 10 -0.50 23.35 -7.30
C SER A 10 -1.72 22.67 -7.93
N TYR A 11 -1.64 21.36 -8.15
CA TYR A 11 -2.75 20.58 -8.68
C TYR A 11 -3.87 20.50 -7.65
N VAL A 12 -5.05 21.04 -8.00
CA VAL A 12 -6.27 20.91 -7.19
C VAL A 12 -7.16 19.86 -7.84
N PRO A 13 -7.47 18.74 -7.16
CA PRO A 13 -8.31 17.71 -7.74
C PRO A 13 -9.76 18.18 -7.88
N ALA A 14 -10.46 17.63 -8.87
CA ALA A 14 -11.89 17.86 -9.04
C ALA A 14 -12.68 17.30 -7.83
N CYS A 15 -13.65 18.08 -7.36
CA CYS A 15 -14.61 17.69 -6.34
C CYS A 15 -15.96 17.37 -6.98
N ALA A 16 -16.65 16.35 -6.45
CA ALA A 16 -18.04 16.06 -6.82
C ALA A 16 -18.97 17.22 -6.43
N PRO A 17 -20.17 17.32 -7.05
CA PRO A 17 -21.15 18.33 -6.67
C PRO A 17 -21.49 18.31 -5.17
N PRO A 18 -21.80 19.48 -4.56
CA PRO A 18 -22.12 19.55 -3.14
C PRO A 18 -23.29 18.65 -2.76
N THR A 19 -23.05 17.76 -1.80
CA THR A 19 -24.05 16.83 -1.24
C THR A 19 -24.99 17.50 -0.21
N GLY A 20 -24.64 18.71 0.25
CA GLY A 20 -25.31 19.39 1.35
C GLY A 20 -24.96 18.85 2.74
N LYS A 21 -24.21 17.74 2.84
CA LYS A 21 -23.79 17.13 4.11
C LYS A 21 -22.55 17.80 4.68
N ARG A 22 -22.51 17.90 6.00
CA ARG A 22 -21.43 18.52 6.77
C ARG A 22 -20.80 17.52 7.73
N VAL A 23 -19.49 17.38 7.64
CA VAL A 23 -18.70 16.50 8.50
C VAL A 23 -17.72 17.31 9.34
N ALA A 24 -17.73 17.07 10.65
CA ALA A 24 -16.73 17.63 11.54
C ALA A 24 -15.57 16.66 11.73
N ILE A 25 -14.35 17.18 11.75
CA ILE A 25 -13.13 16.38 11.93
C ILE A 25 -12.38 16.97 13.12
N ILE A 26 -12.17 16.19 14.17
CA ILE A 26 -11.45 16.61 15.37
C ILE A 26 -10.02 16.07 15.29
N GLY A 27 -9.08 16.96 15.04
CA GLY A 27 -7.66 16.68 14.78
C GLY A 27 -7.28 17.01 13.34
N ALA A 28 -6.30 17.88 13.16
CA ALA A 28 -5.74 18.34 11.90
C ALA A 28 -4.36 17.73 11.59
N GLY A 29 -4.09 16.53 12.09
CA GLY A 29 -2.92 15.74 11.69
C GLY A 29 -3.10 15.10 10.30
N ALA A 30 -2.16 14.23 9.93
CA ALA A 30 -2.17 13.51 8.64
C ALA A 30 -3.52 12.83 8.34
N THR A 31 -4.08 12.12 9.33
CA THR A 31 -5.36 11.43 9.18
C THR A 31 -6.52 12.39 8.98
N GLY A 32 -6.62 13.46 9.76
CA GLY A 32 -7.73 14.41 9.67
C GLY A 32 -7.71 15.23 8.39
N LEU A 33 -6.52 15.71 7.98
CA LEU A 33 -6.35 16.43 6.71
C LEU A 33 -6.64 15.51 5.50
N SER A 34 -6.18 14.27 5.55
CA SER A 34 -6.49 13.29 4.50
C SER A 34 -7.99 12.97 4.45
N ALA A 35 -8.66 12.78 5.59
CA ALA A 35 -10.10 12.61 5.63
C ALA A 35 -10.84 13.82 5.04
N ALA A 36 -10.42 15.04 5.38
CA ALA A 36 -10.98 16.26 4.81
C ALA A 36 -10.83 16.30 3.29
N PHE A 37 -9.64 15.99 2.78
CA PHE A 37 -9.37 15.92 1.34
C PHE A 37 -10.33 14.96 0.62
N PHE A 38 -10.50 13.73 1.11
CA PHE A 38 -11.37 12.75 0.47
C PHE A 38 -12.86 13.12 0.62
N LEU A 39 -13.30 13.65 1.76
CA LEU A 39 -14.67 14.12 1.96
C LEU A 39 -15.03 15.27 1.00
N LEU A 40 -14.13 16.22 0.82
CA LEU A 40 -14.31 17.33 -0.12
C LEU A 40 -14.40 16.81 -1.56
N ARG A 41 -13.58 15.83 -1.94
CA ARG A 41 -13.67 15.17 -3.26
C ARG A 41 -15.01 14.46 -3.47
N LEU A 42 -15.59 13.90 -2.42
CA LEU A 42 -16.91 13.27 -2.43
C LEU A 42 -18.07 14.29 -2.38
N GLY A 43 -17.78 15.59 -2.29
CA GLY A 43 -18.79 16.66 -2.28
C GLY A 43 -19.37 16.96 -0.89
N HIS A 44 -18.78 16.43 0.18
CA HIS A 44 -19.17 16.77 1.56
C HIS A 44 -18.40 17.99 2.06
N LYS A 45 -19.04 18.85 2.85
CA LYS A 45 -18.35 19.95 3.52
C LYS A 45 -17.55 19.42 4.71
N ALA A 46 -16.24 19.65 4.72
CA ALA A 46 -15.35 19.26 5.81
C ALA A 46 -14.97 20.48 6.68
N VAL A 47 -15.22 20.38 7.99
CA VAL A 47 -14.77 21.37 8.98
C VAL A 47 -13.82 20.69 9.96
N VAL A 48 -12.56 21.12 9.96
CA VAL A 48 -11.52 20.55 10.82
C VAL A 48 -11.30 21.44 12.04
N PHE A 49 -11.36 20.84 13.22
CA PHE A 49 -11.07 21.44 14.51
C PHE A 49 -9.75 20.90 15.04
N ASP A 50 -8.88 21.74 15.58
CA ASP A 50 -7.66 21.28 16.26
C ASP A 50 -7.36 22.15 17.48
N ALA A 51 -6.74 21.53 18.50
CA ALA A 51 -6.28 22.24 19.68
C ALA A 51 -5.10 23.18 19.38
N ALA A 52 -4.30 22.86 18.37
CA ALA A 52 -3.23 23.71 17.86
C ALA A 52 -3.80 24.85 17.01
N ALA A 53 -3.07 25.97 16.96
CA ALA A 53 -3.45 27.12 16.16
C ALA A 53 -3.32 26.87 14.64
N GLN A 54 -2.50 25.90 14.23
CA GLN A 54 -2.21 25.59 12.84
C GLN A 54 -2.40 24.10 12.55
N PRO A 55 -2.91 23.73 11.35
CA PRO A 55 -3.08 22.33 10.96
C PRO A 55 -1.74 21.65 10.68
N GLY A 56 -1.65 20.33 10.65
CA GLY A 56 -0.45 19.56 10.30
C GLY A 56 -0.01 18.56 11.37
N GLY A 57 -0.38 18.78 12.63
CA GLY A 57 -0.11 17.86 13.74
C GLY A 57 1.36 17.40 13.79
N GLN A 58 1.58 16.09 13.96
CA GLN A 58 2.92 15.51 14.05
C GLN A 58 3.75 15.59 12.76
N MET A 59 3.18 16.00 11.62
CA MET A 59 3.96 16.19 10.39
C MET A 59 4.81 17.47 10.44
N ARG A 60 4.37 18.48 11.19
CA ARG A 60 5.19 19.68 11.45
C ARG A 60 6.47 19.26 12.17
N GLY A 61 7.61 19.67 11.64
CA GLY A 61 8.94 19.28 12.14
C GLY A 61 9.43 17.89 11.69
N LYS A 62 8.63 17.12 10.93
CA LYS A 62 9.06 15.84 10.31
C LYS A 62 9.10 15.89 8.79
N VAL A 63 8.39 16.84 8.20
CA VAL A 63 8.38 17.15 6.76
C VAL A 63 8.75 18.63 6.61
N ALA A 64 9.34 19.00 5.47
CA ALA A 64 9.65 20.39 5.17
C ALA A 64 8.37 21.23 5.18
N ASP A 65 8.37 22.33 5.96
CA ASP A 65 7.18 23.15 6.16
C ASP A 65 6.59 23.68 4.85
N LYS A 66 7.43 24.06 3.87
CA LYS A 66 6.99 24.50 2.54
C LYS A 66 6.13 23.45 1.83
N VAL A 67 6.50 22.16 1.96
CA VAL A 67 5.77 21.05 1.32
C VAL A 67 4.44 20.83 2.04
N LEU A 68 4.48 20.80 3.37
CA LEU A 68 3.27 20.62 4.18
C LEU A 68 2.25 21.75 3.98
N GLU A 69 2.71 23.01 3.94
CA GLU A 69 1.84 24.16 3.65
C GLU A 69 1.25 24.11 2.24
N ALA A 70 2.02 23.66 1.24
CA ALA A 70 1.51 23.50 -0.12
C ALA A 70 0.38 22.45 -0.19
N ASP A 71 0.52 21.33 0.52
CA ASP A 71 -0.52 20.31 0.62
C ASP A 71 -1.77 20.86 1.34
N ILE A 72 -1.57 21.54 2.49
CA ILE A 72 -2.69 22.15 3.24
C ILE A 72 -3.41 23.20 2.39
N GLU A 73 -2.68 24.02 1.65
CA GLU A 73 -3.24 25.04 0.79
C GLU A 73 -4.06 24.43 -0.36
N THR A 74 -3.61 23.30 -0.91
CA THR A 74 -4.40 22.54 -1.88
C THR A 74 -5.74 22.12 -1.29
N ILE A 75 -5.76 21.61 -0.05
CA ILE A 75 -7.01 21.22 0.62
C ILE A 75 -7.89 22.44 0.95
N ARG A 76 -7.29 23.60 1.29
CA ARG A 76 -8.02 24.87 1.47
C ARG A 76 -8.71 25.33 0.18
N GLN A 77 -8.02 25.23 -0.95
CA GLN A 77 -8.59 25.57 -2.26
C GLN A 77 -9.76 24.65 -2.64
N MET A 78 -9.80 23.43 -2.11
CA MET A 78 -10.95 22.51 -2.26
C MET A 78 -12.14 22.87 -1.35
N GLY A 79 -11.99 23.84 -0.43
CA GLY A 79 -13.06 24.29 0.46
C GLY A 79 -12.95 23.83 1.91
N LEU A 80 -11.77 23.42 2.37
CA LEU A 80 -11.54 23.10 3.78
C LEU A 80 -11.77 24.32 4.69
N GLU A 81 -12.63 24.14 5.68
CA GLU A 81 -12.78 25.08 6.79
C GLU A 81 -11.95 24.59 7.98
N PHE A 82 -10.98 25.39 8.44
CA PHE A 82 -10.14 25.04 9.59
C PHE A 82 -10.41 25.98 10.78
N ARG A 83 -10.58 25.39 11.96
CA ARG A 83 -10.83 26.07 13.24
C ARG A 83 -9.80 25.59 14.28
N GLY A 84 -8.66 26.28 14.31
CA GLY A 84 -7.59 26.03 15.28
C GLY A 84 -7.92 26.55 16.69
N SER A 85 -7.04 26.26 17.64
CA SER A 85 -7.19 26.64 19.05
C SER A 85 -8.53 26.22 19.66
N SER A 86 -9.10 25.12 19.17
CA SER A 86 -10.44 24.66 19.50
C SER A 86 -10.40 23.23 20.00
N ARG A 87 -10.58 23.05 21.31
CA ARG A 87 -10.78 21.75 21.93
C ARG A 87 -12.27 21.49 22.06
N ILE A 88 -12.81 20.63 21.21
CA ILE A 88 -14.24 20.29 21.22
C ILE A 88 -14.42 18.77 21.40
N ARG A 89 -15.52 18.41 22.05
CA ARG A 89 -15.94 17.03 22.25
C ARG A 89 -16.87 16.55 21.13
N ALA A 90 -16.82 15.26 20.83
CA ALA A 90 -17.59 14.66 19.74
C ALA A 90 -19.11 14.83 19.92
N ASP A 91 -19.60 14.65 21.15
CA ASP A 91 -21.02 14.71 21.49
C ASP A 91 -21.65 16.10 21.32
N VAL A 92 -20.86 17.15 21.48
CA VAL A 92 -21.28 18.53 21.23
C VAL A 92 -21.36 18.78 19.73
N VAL A 93 -20.28 18.47 19.00
CA VAL A 93 -20.19 18.76 17.56
C VAL A 93 -21.21 17.96 16.75
N ARG A 94 -21.51 16.72 17.16
CA ARG A 94 -22.49 15.86 16.47
C ARG A 94 -23.88 16.49 16.37
N ARG A 95 -24.23 17.47 17.20
CA ARG A 95 -25.54 18.15 17.13
C ARG A 95 -25.64 19.11 15.94
N GLU A 96 -24.52 19.56 15.40
CA GLU A 96 -24.46 20.57 14.32
C GLU A 96 -23.96 20.02 12.98
N PHE A 97 -23.60 18.73 12.95
CA PHE A 97 -22.97 18.06 11.81
C PHE A 97 -23.62 16.71 11.57
N ASP A 98 -23.67 16.28 10.31
CA ASP A 98 -24.27 14.99 9.94
C ASP A 98 -23.41 13.79 10.40
N ALA A 99 -22.09 13.99 10.52
CA ALA A 99 -21.15 13.00 11.04
C ALA A 99 -19.90 13.65 11.68
N VAL A 100 -19.19 12.88 12.52
CA VAL A 100 -17.96 13.32 13.19
C VAL A 100 -16.84 12.29 12.98
N ILE A 101 -15.63 12.78 12.68
CA ILE A 101 -14.40 11.99 12.62
C ILE A 101 -13.48 12.41 13.78
N LEU A 102 -12.94 11.43 14.50
CA LEU A 102 -11.95 11.60 15.55
C LEU A 102 -10.56 11.17 15.04
N ALA A 103 -9.68 12.15 14.85
CA ALA A 103 -8.29 11.99 14.41
C ALA A 103 -7.32 12.67 15.39
N VAL A 104 -7.60 12.53 16.69
CA VAL A 104 -7.02 13.34 17.79
C VAL A 104 -5.63 12.92 18.26
N GLY A 105 -5.03 11.91 17.64
CA GLY A 105 -3.76 11.35 18.11
C GLY A 105 -3.91 10.47 19.36
N PRO A 106 -2.83 10.21 20.12
CA PRO A 106 -2.82 9.23 21.19
C PRO A 106 -3.52 9.68 22.49
N ASN A 107 -4.03 10.91 22.57
CA ASN A 107 -4.76 11.39 23.74
C ASN A 107 -6.26 11.30 23.49
N THR A 108 -6.90 10.28 24.07
CA THR A 108 -8.30 9.94 23.79
C THR A 108 -9.25 10.27 24.94
N THR A 109 -8.77 10.99 25.96
CA THR A 109 -9.53 11.33 27.16
C THR A 109 -10.62 12.36 26.88
N GLY A 110 -11.83 12.11 27.39
CA GLY A 110 -12.91 13.10 27.40
C GLY A 110 -13.64 13.32 26.08
N LEU A 111 -13.53 12.39 25.12
CA LEU A 111 -14.14 12.51 23.79
C LEU A 111 -15.62 12.09 23.71
N GLY A 112 -16.14 11.41 24.74
CA GLY A 112 -17.53 10.95 24.78
C GLY A 112 -17.82 9.67 23.99
N VAL A 113 -16.78 8.85 23.74
CA VAL A 113 -16.86 7.53 23.09
C VAL A 113 -16.18 6.48 23.96
N ASP A 114 -16.42 5.20 23.68
CA ASP A 114 -15.74 4.10 24.37
C ASP A 114 -14.25 4.08 24.00
N ALA A 115 -13.41 4.45 24.97
CA ALA A 115 -11.98 4.60 24.81
C ALA A 115 -11.23 4.28 26.10
N THR A 116 -10.01 3.75 25.96
CA THR A 116 -8.97 3.81 26.99
C THR A 116 -8.30 5.18 26.98
N GLU A 117 -7.30 5.43 27.83
CA GLU A 117 -6.54 6.69 27.82
C GLU A 117 -5.77 6.95 26.51
N ARG A 118 -5.47 5.89 25.75
CA ARG A 118 -4.62 5.96 24.55
C ARG A 118 -5.27 5.44 23.26
N MET A 119 -6.48 4.87 23.36
CA MET A 119 -7.10 4.16 22.25
C MET A 119 -8.62 4.21 22.32
N ILE A 120 -9.25 4.70 21.26
CA ILE A 120 -10.68 4.61 20.98
C ILE A 120 -10.98 3.22 20.42
N ARG A 121 -12.03 2.58 20.94
CA ARG A 121 -12.53 1.32 20.38
C ARG A 121 -13.37 1.61 19.14
N VAL A 122 -13.05 0.93 18.05
CA VAL A 122 -13.76 1.04 16.78
C VAL A 122 -14.07 -0.32 16.18
N SER A 123 -15.12 -0.37 15.36
CA SER A 123 -15.39 -1.50 14.48
C SER A 123 -14.26 -1.65 13.46
N PRO A 124 -13.67 -2.86 13.30
CA PRO A 124 -12.63 -3.10 12.31
C PRO A 124 -13.15 -3.07 10.86
N LYS A 125 -14.47 -3.07 10.64
CA LYS A 125 -15.10 -3.09 9.32
C LYS A 125 -15.19 -1.72 8.66
N ASP A 126 -15.34 -0.67 9.46
CA ASP A 126 -15.75 0.66 8.98
C ASP A 126 -15.27 1.81 9.87
N PHE A 127 -14.50 1.53 10.93
CA PHE A 127 -13.95 2.51 11.86
C PHE A 127 -15.03 3.29 12.66
N SER A 128 -16.27 2.79 12.69
CA SER A 128 -17.33 3.35 13.53
C SER A 128 -17.03 3.13 15.01
N THR A 129 -17.36 4.12 15.84
CA THR A 129 -17.23 4.06 17.30
C THR A 129 -18.52 3.54 17.94
N SER A 130 -18.56 3.48 19.28
CA SER A 130 -19.79 3.18 20.02
C SER A 130 -20.90 4.25 19.87
N LEU A 131 -20.58 5.44 19.35
CA LEU A 131 -21.54 6.52 19.14
C LEU A 131 -21.92 6.60 17.65
N ALA A 132 -23.22 6.46 17.36
CA ALA A 132 -23.73 6.50 15.99
C ALA A 132 -23.40 7.82 15.27
N GLY A 133 -22.87 7.71 14.05
CA GLY A 133 -22.39 8.83 13.23
C GLY A 133 -21.02 9.37 13.65
N VAL A 134 -20.29 8.68 14.54
CA VAL A 134 -18.94 9.04 14.97
C VAL A 134 -17.95 7.93 14.63
N PHE A 135 -16.89 8.31 13.93
CA PHE A 135 -15.84 7.43 13.41
C PHE A 135 -14.49 7.86 13.95
N ALA A 136 -13.53 6.94 14.09
CA ALA A 136 -12.19 7.27 14.61
C ALA A 136 -11.08 6.53 13.87
N GLY A 137 -9.94 7.20 13.64
CA GLY A 137 -8.81 6.61 12.91
C GLY A 137 -7.49 7.32 13.13
N GLY A 138 -6.40 6.72 12.61
CA GLY A 138 -5.05 7.19 12.88
C GLY A 138 -4.56 6.72 14.24
N THR A 139 -3.70 7.50 14.89
CA THR A 139 -3.02 7.04 16.11
C THR A 139 -3.91 7.00 17.36
N CYS A 140 -5.15 7.49 17.28
CA CYS A 140 -6.15 7.34 18.35
C CYS A 140 -6.78 5.94 18.41
N ILE A 141 -6.56 5.07 17.41
CA ILE A 141 -7.03 3.67 17.43
C ILE A 141 -5.87 2.66 17.38
N ARG A 142 -4.62 3.13 17.27
CA ARG A 142 -3.40 2.31 17.21
C ARG A 142 -2.17 3.13 17.59
N ALA A 143 -1.29 2.59 18.45
CA ALA A 143 -0.21 3.37 19.08
C ALA A 143 0.96 3.77 18.15
N ALA A 144 1.19 3.07 17.04
CA ALA A 144 2.33 3.32 16.16
C ALA A 144 2.01 4.41 15.13
N TRP A 145 2.78 5.50 15.14
CA TRP A 145 2.70 6.54 14.11
C TRP A 145 3.41 6.09 12.83
N ASP A 146 2.65 6.03 11.75
CA ASP A 146 3.11 5.80 10.38
C ASP A 146 2.38 6.82 9.49
N PRO A 147 3.09 7.71 8.78
CA PRO A 147 2.46 8.77 7.99
C PRO A 147 1.65 8.21 6.82
N ALA A 148 2.15 7.19 6.12
CA ALA A 148 1.45 6.58 4.98
C ALA A 148 0.16 5.89 5.45
N ARG A 149 0.23 5.17 6.56
CA ARG A 149 -0.94 4.54 7.18
C ARG A 149 -1.93 5.58 7.71
N SER A 150 -1.45 6.69 8.27
CA SER A 150 -2.31 7.77 8.77
C SER A 150 -3.12 8.42 7.65
N VAL A 151 -2.50 8.63 6.49
CA VAL A 151 -3.19 9.09 5.27
C VAL A 151 -4.17 8.02 4.77
N GLY A 152 -3.77 6.75 4.73
CA GLY A 152 -4.66 5.64 4.37
C GLY A 152 -5.90 5.54 5.27
N ASP A 153 -5.73 5.68 6.58
CA ASP A 153 -6.84 5.74 7.55
C ASP A 153 -7.79 6.91 7.26
N GLY A 154 -7.26 8.06 6.82
CA GLY A 154 -8.07 9.22 6.43
C GLY A 154 -8.99 8.93 5.24
N LYS A 155 -8.50 8.20 4.23
CA LYS A 155 -9.32 7.74 3.11
C LYS A 155 -10.44 6.80 3.56
N VAL A 156 -10.11 5.79 4.36
CA VAL A 156 -11.09 4.83 4.90
C VAL A 156 -12.18 5.56 5.70
N LEU A 157 -11.80 6.52 6.54
CA LEU A 157 -12.75 7.32 7.31
C LEU A 157 -13.70 8.11 6.41
N ALA A 158 -13.18 8.75 5.35
CA ALA A 158 -14.00 9.51 4.43
C ALA A 158 -15.01 8.63 3.69
N GLU A 159 -14.58 7.46 3.19
CA GLU A 159 -15.46 6.51 2.49
C GLU A 159 -16.50 5.89 3.43
N SER A 160 -16.11 5.59 4.67
CA SER A 160 -17.02 5.05 5.69
C SER A 160 -18.09 6.08 6.09
N VAL A 161 -17.68 7.34 6.30
CA VAL A 161 -18.62 8.44 6.58
C VAL A 161 -19.53 8.69 5.38
N ASP A 162 -19.01 8.72 4.16
CA ASP A 162 -19.83 8.86 2.94
C ASP A 162 -20.86 7.73 2.82
N ALA A 163 -20.46 6.48 3.04
CA ALA A 163 -21.39 5.35 3.04
C ALA A 163 -22.50 5.54 4.10
N PHE A 164 -22.12 5.88 5.34
CA PHE A 164 -23.05 6.16 6.43
C PHE A 164 -24.05 7.28 6.08
N LEU A 165 -23.57 8.41 5.56
CA LEU A 165 -24.40 9.56 5.18
C LEU A 165 -25.39 9.26 4.06
N ASN A 166 -25.08 8.28 3.21
CA ASN A 166 -25.91 7.82 2.11
C ASN A 166 -26.73 6.56 2.45
N GLY A 167 -26.69 6.07 3.70
CA GLY A 167 -27.40 4.86 4.10
C GLY A 167 -26.89 3.58 3.43
N ARG A 168 -25.63 3.56 2.97
CA ARG A 168 -24.96 2.40 2.38
C ARG A 168 -24.10 1.70 3.42
N GLU A 169 -23.92 0.39 3.27
CA GLU A 169 -22.95 -0.35 4.06
C GLU A 169 -21.54 -0.14 3.48
N TYR A 170 -20.60 0.29 4.32
CA TYR A 170 -19.18 0.33 3.96
C TYR A 170 -18.54 -1.02 4.25
N ARG A 171 -17.81 -1.56 3.27
CA ARG A 171 -16.97 -2.73 3.46
C ARG A 171 -15.52 -2.30 3.27
N LEU A 172 -14.75 -2.28 4.35
CA LEU A 172 -13.32 -2.09 4.26
C LEU A 172 -12.73 -3.13 3.31
N VAL A 173 -12.06 -2.64 2.27
CA VAL A 173 -11.24 -3.49 1.41
C VAL A 173 -10.02 -3.89 2.24
N ILE A 174 -10.10 -5.07 2.85
CA ILE A 174 -8.96 -5.67 3.54
C ILE A 174 -7.89 -5.88 2.49
N LYS A 175 -6.66 -5.42 2.78
CA LYS A 175 -5.53 -5.53 1.86
C LYS A 175 -5.41 -6.96 1.36
N GLU A 176 -5.31 -7.10 0.05
CA GLU A 176 -5.00 -8.36 -0.62
C GLU A 176 -3.79 -9.03 0.06
N PHE A 177 -3.79 -10.35 0.09
CA PHE A 177 -2.62 -11.09 0.58
C PHE A 177 -1.36 -10.58 -0.12
N THR A 178 -0.42 -10.07 0.66
CA THR A 178 0.84 -9.55 0.12
C THR A 178 1.97 -10.42 0.62
N SER A 179 2.68 -11.06 -0.31
CA SER A 179 3.97 -11.67 0.00
C SER A 179 5.01 -10.56 0.09
N THR A 180 5.28 -10.06 1.30
CA THR A 180 6.26 -9.01 1.51
C THR A 180 7.66 -9.59 1.37
N ILE A 181 8.49 -9.00 0.51
CA ILE A 181 9.93 -9.24 0.54
C ILE A 181 10.47 -8.57 1.81
N PRO A 182 11.02 -9.34 2.77
CA PRO A 182 11.58 -8.77 3.99
C PRO A 182 12.87 -7.99 3.67
N LYS A 183 13.48 -7.37 4.69
CA LYS A 183 14.69 -6.57 4.51
C LYS A 183 15.77 -7.38 3.74
N LEU A 184 16.17 -6.83 2.60
CA LEU A 184 17.18 -7.42 1.74
C LEU A 184 18.56 -7.34 2.40
N THR A 185 19.39 -8.35 2.15
CA THR A 185 20.83 -8.24 2.41
C THR A 185 21.47 -7.31 1.38
N THR A 186 22.70 -6.90 1.64
CA THR A 186 23.46 -6.06 0.70
C THR A 186 23.60 -6.72 -0.67
N GLU A 187 23.82 -8.03 -0.70
CA GLU A 187 24.02 -8.82 -1.91
C GLU A 187 22.72 -8.93 -2.72
N GLU A 188 21.60 -9.16 -2.06
CA GLU A 188 20.29 -9.21 -2.71
C GLU A 188 19.87 -7.85 -3.23
N TYR A 189 20.16 -6.78 -2.47
CA TYR A 189 19.93 -5.42 -2.93
C TYR A 189 20.74 -5.13 -4.20
N GLN A 190 22.01 -5.52 -4.23
CA GLN A 190 22.83 -5.38 -5.44
C GLN A 190 22.25 -6.17 -6.62
N GLN A 191 21.75 -7.39 -6.40
CA GLN A 191 21.09 -8.17 -7.45
C GLN A 191 19.79 -7.53 -7.95
N LEU A 192 18.97 -6.99 -7.05
CA LEU A 192 17.76 -6.25 -7.39
C LEU A 192 18.11 -4.99 -8.19
N ALA A 193 19.13 -4.26 -7.75
CA ALA A 193 19.62 -3.05 -8.38
C ALA A 193 20.30 -3.28 -9.74
N LYS A 194 20.74 -4.50 -10.08
CA LYS A 194 21.23 -4.81 -11.45
C LYS A 194 20.16 -4.64 -12.52
N GLY A 195 18.88 -4.73 -12.14
CA GLY A 195 17.75 -4.39 -13.02
C GLY A 195 17.41 -2.90 -13.02
N ALA A 196 18.10 -2.08 -12.23
CA ALA A 196 17.86 -0.66 -12.08
C ALA A 196 18.82 0.17 -12.94
N ASN A 197 18.30 1.00 -13.83
CA ASN A 197 19.09 2.02 -14.51
C ASN A 197 19.35 3.20 -13.55
N SER A 198 20.47 3.17 -12.84
CA SER A 198 20.86 4.24 -11.88
C SER A 198 21.60 5.42 -12.51
N ALA A 199 21.70 5.49 -13.84
CA ALA A 199 22.58 6.42 -14.55
C ALA A 199 21.86 7.61 -15.22
N LEU A 200 20.70 8.04 -14.71
CA LEU A 200 20.01 9.22 -15.25
C LEU A 200 20.38 10.49 -14.48
N THR A 201 20.74 11.55 -15.21
CA THR A 201 20.91 12.89 -14.64
C THR A 201 19.55 13.58 -14.50
N VAL A 202 19.43 14.52 -13.54
CA VAL A 202 18.19 15.27 -13.25
C VAL A 202 17.58 15.96 -14.49
N ARG A 203 18.39 16.26 -15.51
CA ARG A 203 17.96 16.91 -16.76
C ARG A 203 17.26 15.96 -17.72
N GLU A 204 17.60 14.67 -17.70
CA GLU A 204 17.00 13.63 -18.55
C GLU A 204 15.65 13.16 -17.98
N LEU A 205 15.37 13.47 -16.71
CA LEU A 205 14.20 12.99 -15.98
C LEU A 205 12.84 13.55 -16.45
N VAL A 206 12.80 14.65 -17.24
CA VAL A 206 11.55 15.36 -17.55
C VAL A 206 10.99 15.04 -18.94
N SER A 207 11.81 15.00 -20.00
CA SER A 207 11.31 14.65 -21.35
C SER A 207 11.38 13.16 -21.67
N GLU A 208 12.15 12.40 -20.90
CA GLU A 208 12.21 10.94 -20.98
C GLU A 208 11.52 10.30 -19.78
N ALA A 209 10.79 11.06 -18.94
CA ALA A 209 10.14 10.56 -17.72
C ALA A 209 9.27 9.33 -17.96
N GLU A 210 8.43 9.37 -18.99
CA GLU A 210 7.53 8.27 -19.36
C GLU A 210 8.31 7.06 -19.86
N LYS A 211 9.30 7.26 -20.74
CA LYS A 211 10.16 6.17 -21.22
C LYS A 211 11.07 5.62 -20.13
N ALA A 212 11.53 6.46 -19.21
CA ALA A 212 12.31 6.10 -18.04
C ALA A 212 11.45 5.35 -17.04
N ALA A 213 10.19 5.74 -16.83
CA ALA A 213 9.23 5.01 -16.00
C ALA A 213 8.91 3.62 -16.59
N VAL A 214 8.80 3.50 -17.92
CA VAL A 214 8.66 2.21 -18.61
C VAL A 214 9.96 1.38 -18.54
N ARG A 215 11.14 2.02 -18.50
CA ARG A 215 12.45 1.38 -18.30
C ARG A 215 12.84 1.20 -16.83
N CYS A 216 12.09 1.75 -15.89
CA CYS A 216 12.43 1.75 -14.48
C CYS A 216 12.20 0.35 -13.96
N CYS A 217 13.26 -0.23 -13.39
CA CYS A 217 13.33 -1.46 -12.59
C CYS A 217 12.02 -2.26 -12.55
N HIS A 218 12.01 -3.44 -13.16
CA HIS A 218 11.05 -4.50 -12.80
C HIS A 218 11.32 -4.99 -11.37
N CYS A 219 11.13 -4.10 -10.39
CA CYS A 219 11.06 -4.40 -8.97
C CYS A 219 9.63 -4.79 -8.56
N ASP A 220 8.71 -4.83 -9.53
CA ASP A 220 7.35 -5.29 -9.37
C ASP A 220 7.24 -6.82 -9.43
N CYS A 221 6.11 -7.33 -8.94
CA CYS A 221 5.81 -8.75 -9.05
C CYS A 221 5.30 -9.03 -10.47
N ARG A 222 6.02 -9.87 -11.23
CA ARG A 222 5.61 -10.27 -12.60
C ARG A 222 4.28 -11.01 -12.69
N ALA A 223 3.72 -11.46 -11.56
CA ALA A 223 2.36 -12.01 -11.44
C ALA A 223 1.47 -11.13 -10.55
N ALA A 224 1.69 -9.81 -10.52
CA ALA A 224 0.99 -8.88 -9.63
C ALA A 224 -0.54 -8.85 -9.81
N HIS A 225 -1.07 -9.37 -10.93
CA HIS A 225 -2.50 -9.35 -11.22
C HIS A 225 -3.15 -10.74 -11.14
N ASP A 226 -2.38 -11.82 -11.27
CA ASP A 226 -2.89 -13.18 -11.42
C ASP A 226 -2.17 -14.22 -10.54
N CYS A 227 -1.32 -13.78 -9.60
CA CYS A 227 -0.65 -14.66 -8.63
C CYS A 227 -1.68 -15.51 -7.87
N ARG A 228 -1.72 -16.81 -8.19
CA ARG A 228 -2.64 -17.77 -7.59
C ARG A 228 -2.38 -17.95 -6.10
N LEU A 229 -1.12 -17.80 -5.66
CA LEU A 229 -0.79 -17.78 -4.24
C LEU A 229 -1.54 -16.65 -3.53
N ARG A 230 -1.57 -15.43 -4.09
CA ARG A 230 -2.31 -14.32 -3.49
C ARG A 230 -3.80 -14.60 -3.43
N ILE A 231 -4.38 -15.01 -4.56
CA ILE A 231 -5.82 -15.30 -4.67
C ILE A 231 -6.25 -16.34 -3.64
N PHE A 232 -5.53 -17.46 -3.56
CA PHE A 232 -5.89 -18.52 -2.62
C PHE A 232 -5.55 -18.16 -1.18
N ALA A 233 -4.42 -17.48 -0.92
CA ALA A 233 -4.08 -17.08 0.43
C ALA A 233 -5.10 -16.10 1.01
N GLU A 234 -5.67 -15.22 0.19
CA GLU A 234 -6.80 -14.38 0.57
C GLU A 234 -8.08 -15.20 0.79
N GLN A 235 -8.43 -16.09 -0.16
CA GLN A 235 -9.62 -16.94 -0.05
C GLN A 235 -9.64 -17.81 1.20
N TYR A 236 -8.47 -18.30 1.63
CA TYR A 236 -8.32 -19.17 2.79
C TYR A 236 -7.90 -18.44 4.07
N ASP A 237 -7.93 -17.09 4.08
CA ASP A 237 -7.57 -16.25 5.23
C ASP A 237 -6.20 -16.63 5.84
N VAL A 238 -5.23 -16.87 4.97
CA VAL A 238 -3.89 -17.32 5.37
C VAL A 238 -3.19 -16.20 6.12
N ASN A 239 -2.82 -16.48 7.37
CA ASN A 239 -1.96 -15.61 8.16
C ASN A 239 -0.48 -15.92 7.85
N PRO A 240 0.25 -15.06 7.09
CA PRO A 240 1.66 -15.31 6.75
C PRO A 240 2.59 -15.27 7.96
N ARG A 241 2.10 -14.78 9.12
CA ARG A 241 2.85 -14.74 10.38
C ARG A 241 2.53 -15.89 11.31
N ALA A 242 1.62 -16.79 10.92
CA ALA A 242 1.28 -17.96 11.74
C ALA A 242 2.50 -18.87 11.96
N PHE A 243 3.39 -18.93 10.97
CA PHE A 243 4.62 -19.71 11.02
C PHE A 243 5.79 -18.88 10.49
N SER A 244 6.79 -18.63 11.32
CA SER A 244 8.08 -18.09 10.89
C SER A 244 9.03 -19.25 10.63
N GLY A 245 9.43 -19.47 9.38
CA GLY A 245 10.54 -20.38 9.09
C GLY A 245 11.85 -19.86 9.66
N GLU A 246 12.80 -20.75 9.94
CA GLU A 246 14.16 -20.36 10.38
C GLU A 246 14.88 -19.52 9.31
N HIS A 247 14.61 -19.82 8.04
CA HIS A 247 15.23 -19.16 6.89
C HIS A 247 14.18 -18.75 5.87
N ARG A 248 14.37 -17.58 5.28
CA ARG A 248 13.67 -17.17 4.08
C ARG A 248 14.46 -17.59 2.85
N ARG A 249 13.76 -17.84 1.73
CA ARG A 249 14.43 -17.95 0.43
C ARG A 249 15.05 -16.60 0.08
N ALA A 250 16.30 -16.63 -0.38
CA ALA A 250 17.00 -15.43 -0.80
C ALA A 250 16.36 -14.89 -2.08
N PHE A 251 16.35 -13.56 -2.22
CA PHE A 251 16.04 -12.94 -3.49
C PHE A 251 17.20 -13.20 -4.46
N GLN A 252 16.90 -13.87 -5.57
CA GLN A 252 17.88 -14.17 -6.61
C GLN A 252 17.18 -14.11 -7.95
N VAL A 253 17.85 -13.57 -8.97
CA VAL A 253 17.31 -13.54 -10.33
C VAL A 253 18.26 -14.31 -11.24
N ILE A 254 17.87 -15.53 -11.61
CA ILE A 254 18.61 -16.38 -12.54
C ILE A 254 18.11 -16.07 -13.95
N ARG A 255 18.97 -15.51 -14.81
CA ARG A 255 18.67 -15.12 -16.20
C ARG A 255 19.41 -16.00 -17.17
N GLN A 256 18.83 -16.22 -18.34
CA GLN A 256 19.40 -17.14 -19.32
C GLN A 256 19.27 -16.71 -20.78
N PRO A 257 20.19 -17.19 -21.64
CA PRO A 257 20.01 -17.09 -23.09
C PRO A 257 18.70 -17.76 -23.50
N GLY A 258 17.78 -17.00 -24.10
CA GLY A 258 16.41 -17.44 -24.38
C GLY A 258 15.34 -16.66 -23.61
N GLY A 259 15.74 -15.76 -22.72
CA GLY A 259 14.85 -14.77 -22.11
C GLY A 259 14.01 -15.27 -20.94
N VAL A 260 14.18 -16.52 -20.49
CA VAL A 260 13.51 -17.02 -19.28
C VAL A 260 14.28 -16.57 -18.04
N ILE A 261 13.53 -16.08 -17.05
CA ILE A 261 13.99 -15.68 -15.74
C ILE A 261 13.41 -16.64 -14.70
N PHE A 262 14.24 -17.10 -13.76
CA PHE A 262 13.79 -17.83 -12.58
C PHE A 262 14.17 -17.09 -11.29
N GLU A 263 13.15 -16.79 -10.46
CA GLU A 263 13.29 -16.21 -9.13
C GLU A 263 12.86 -17.25 -8.07
N PRO A 264 13.81 -18.00 -7.48
CA PRO A 264 13.48 -19.07 -6.53
C PRO A 264 12.78 -18.57 -5.27
N GLY A 265 12.96 -17.28 -4.90
CA GLY A 265 12.25 -16.63 -3.80
C GLY A 265 10.72 -16.60 -3.96
N LYS A 266 10.22 -16.62 -5.19
CA LYS A 266 8.78 -16.66 -5.52
C LYS A 266 8.25 -18.08 -5.73
N CYS A 267 9.14 -19.07 -5.86
CA CYS A 267 8.75 -20.44 -6.17
C CYS A 267 8.09 -21.10 -4.96
N ILE A 268 6.86 -21.58 -5.12
CA ILE A 268 6.14 -22.37 -4.10
C ILE A 268 6.35 -23.88 -4.24
N SER A 269 7.31 -24.31 -5.07
CA SER A 269 7.62 -25.72 -5.32
C SER A 269 6.40 -26.56 -5.78
N CYS A 270 5.47 -25.97 -6.55
CA CYS A 270 4.25 -26.65 -7.00
C CYS A 270 4.49 -27.81 -7.99
N GLY A 271 5.68 -27.91 -8.59
CA GLY A 271 6.04 -28.98 -9.53
C GLY A 271 5.46 -28.86 -10.94
N ILE A 272 4.68 -27.81 -11.26
CA ILE A 272 4.08 -27.65 -12.58
C ILE A 272 5.15 -27.59 -13.69
N CYS A 273 6.20 -26.81 -13.49
CA CYS A 273 7.31 -26.70 -14.44
C CYS A 273 8.12 -28.01 -14.57
N VAL A 274 8.24 -28.80 -13.49
CA VAL A 274 8.83 -30.15 -13.51
C VAL A 274 7.99 -31.09 -14.37
N ALA A 275 6.66 -31.07 -14.20
CA ALA A 275 5.73 -31.90 -14.98
C ALA A 275 5.76 -31.54 -16.48
N ILE A 276 5.73 -30.24 -16.81
CA ILE A 276 5.81 -29.75 -18.20
C ILE A 276 7.12 -30.20 -18.86
N ALA A 277 8.26 -29.97 -18.19
CA ALA A 277 9.57 -30.37 -18.71
C ALA A 277 9.69 -31.90 -18.91
N THR A 278 9.13 -32.68 -17.97
CA THR A 278 9.10 -34.14 -18.06
C THR A 278 8.25 -34.62 -19.23
N GLN A 279 7.05 -34.07 -19.39
CA GLN A 279 6.14 -34.43 -20.48
C GLN A 279 6.72 -34.09 -21.86
N ALA A 280 7.44 -32.98 -21.95
CA ALA A 280 8.12 -32.55 -23.17
C ALA A 280 9.44 -33.29 -23.44
N GLN A 281 9.85 -34.20 -22.54
CA GLN A 281 11.11 -34.92 -22.61
C GLN A 281 12.29 -33.95 -22.82
N GLU A 282 12.36 -32.93 -21.97
CA GLU A 282 13.56 -32.10 -21.85
C GLU A 282 14.75 -32.99 -21.49
N PRO A 283 15.94 -32.83 -22.11
CA PRO A 283 17.09 -33.69 -21.85
C PRO A 283 17.49 -33.76 -20.38
N LEU A 284 17.46 -32.61 -19.67
CA LEU A 284 17.66 -32.53 -18.23
C LEU A 284 16.38 -32.16 -17.47
N GLY A 285 15.59 -31.23 -18.00
CA GLY A 285 14.37 -30.77 -17.34
C GLY A 285 14.63 -30.04 -16.01
N LEU A 286 13.58 -29.95 -15.21
CA LEU A 286 13.64 -29.47 -13.82
C LEU A 286 13.28 -30.61 -12.88
N THR A 287 13.78 -30.56 -11.65
CA THR A 287 13.46 -31.51 -10.60
C THR A 287 13.41 -30.82 -9.23
N PHE A 288 12.99 -31.58 -8.22
CA PHE A 288 13.13 -31.19 -6.82
C PHE A 288 14.51 -31.58 -6.29
N VAL A 289 15.23 -30.60 -5.76
CA VAL A 289 16.55 -30.76 -5.14
C VAL A 289 16.43 -30.44 -3.65
N GLY A 290 17.16 -31.18 -2.81
CA GLY A 290 17.12 -31.04 -1.35
C GLY A 290 16.11 -31.98 -0.68
N ARG A 291 15.94 -31.83 0.64
CA ARG A 291 15.00 -32.61 1.46
C ARG A 291 14.39 -31.72 2.55
N GLY A 292 13.18 -32.06 3.01
CA GLY A 292 12.49 -31.30 4.06
C GLY A 292 12.23 -29.84 3.65
N PHE A 293 12.64 -28.90 4.51
CA PHE A 293 12.45 -27.46 4.26
C PHE A 293 13.39 -26.89 3.18
N ASP A 294 14.45 -27.61 2.82
CA ASP A 294 15.43 -27.19 1.81
C ASP A 294 15.02 -27.57 0.38
N VAL A 295 13.83 -28.15 0.19
CA VAL A 295 13.33 -28.55 -1.13
C VAL A 295 13.09 -27.33 -2.01
N HIS A 296 13.75 -27.30 -3.15
CA HIS A 296 13.59 -26.28 -4.17
C HIS A 296 13.60 -26.89 -5.58
N VAL A 297 13.09 -26.12 -6.54
CA VAL A 297 13.11 -26.52 -7.96
C VAL A 297 14.41 -26.05 -8.59
N ALA A 298 15.13 -26.95 -9.25
CA ALA A 298 16.37 -26.66 -9.96
C ALA A 298 16.58 -27.66 -11.11
N VAL A 299 17.61 -27.44 -11.92
CA VAL A 299 18.08 -28.43 -12.91
C VAL A 299 18.88 -29.52 -12.18
N PRO A 300 18.73 -30.80 -12.55
CA PRO A 300 19.55 -31.87 -11.98
C PRO A 300 21.06 -31.61 -12.12
N LEU A 301 21.87 -32.17 -11.21
CA LEU A 301 23.34 -32.14 -11.29
C LEU A 301 23.94 -30.72 -11.30
N ASP A 302 23.32 -29.77 -10.60
CA ASP A 302 23.72 -28.37 -10.55
C ASP A 302 23.83 -27.69 -11.93
N GLY A 303 23.06 -28.19 -12.91
CA GLY A 303 23.01 -27.65 -14.26
C GLY A 303 22.44 -26.22 -14.32
N ALA A 304 22.74 -25.52 -15.42
CA ALA A 304 22.11 -24.22 -15.63
C ALA A 304 20.65 -24.44 -16.06
N LEU A 305 19.74 -23.55 -15.62
CA LEU A 305 18.34 -23.53 -16.07
C LEU A 305 18.16 -23.66 -17.62
N ALA A 306 19.16 -23.31 -18.43
CA ALA A 306 19.10 -23.24 -19.89
C ALA A 306 19.28 -24.63 -20.47
N ASP A 307 20.05 -25.46 -19.76
CA ASP A 307 20.19 -26.88 -20.04
C ASP A 307 18.91 -27.63 -19.65
N GLY A 308 18.17 -27.13 -18.65
CA GLY A 308 16.92 -27.72 -18.16
C GLY A 308 15.66 -27.33 -18.95
N LEU A 309 15.60 -26.13 -19.51
CA LEU A 309 14.45 -25.61 -20.26
C LEU A 309 14.83 -25.17 -21.68
N GLN A 310 15.12 -26.14 -22.55
CA GLN A 310 15.55 -25.85 -23.92
C GLN A 310 14.38 -25.64 -24.88
N LYS A 311 13.29 -26.38 -24.69
CA LYS A 311 12.12 -26.45 -25.57
C LYS A 311 10.89 -25.78 -24.97
N VAL A 312 10.69 -25.89 -23.65
CA VAL A 312 9.42 -25.54 -22.99
C VAL A 312 9.51 -24.38 -22.00
N GLY A 313 10.56 -23.56 -22.09
CA GLY A 313 10.72 -22.38 -21.24
C GLY A 313 9.49 -21.47 -21.19
N ALA A 314 8.96 -21.08 -22.35
CA ALA A 314 7.77 -20.23 -22.44
C ALA A 314 6.50 -20.89 -21.88
N GLU A 315 6.32 -22.20 -22.08
CA GLU A 315 5.16 -22.92 -21.55
C GLU A 315 5.25 -23.04 -20.01
N CYS A 316 6.45 -23.28 -19.47
CA CYS A 316 6.69 -23.25 -18.04
C CYS A 316 6.42 -21.87 -17.41
N VAL A 317 6.76 -20.78 -18.11
CA VAL A 317 6.44 -19.41 -17.69
C VAL A 317 4.94 -19.20 -17.62
N LYS A 318 4.22 -19.50 -18.71
CA LYS A 318 2.76 -19.34 -18.82
C LYS A 318 1.99 -20.06 -17.72
N HIS A 319 2.51 -21.19 -17.24
CA HIS A 319 1.87 -22.00 -16.21
C HIS A 319 2.45 -21.77 -14.79
N CYS A 320 3.37 -20.83 -14.61
CA CYS A 320 3.94 -20.51 -13.31
C CYS A 320 2.94 -19.73 -12.44
N PRO A 321 2.44 -20.31 -11.32
CA PRO A 321 1.32 -19.71 -10.57
C PRO A 321 1.70 -18.46 -9.77
N THR A 322 2.99 -18.16 -9.62
CA THR A 322 3.50 -17.08 -8.77
C THR A 322 4.43 -16.12 -9.52
N GLY A 323 4.62 -16.31 -10.83
CA GLY A 323 5.60 -15.55 -11.62
C GLY A 323 7.04 -15.80 -11.17
N ALA A 324 7.33 -16.95 -10.55
CA ALA A 324 8.69 -17.37 -10.25
C ALA A 324 9.49 -17.68 -11.52
N LEU A 325 8.82 -18.19 -12.55
CA LEU A 325 9.31 -18.23 -13.93
C LEU A 325 8.59 -17.13 -14.70
N ALA A 326 9.35 -16.31 -15.44
CA ALA A 326 8.81 -15.26 -16.29
C ALA A 326 9.69 -15.03 -17.52
N LEU A 327 9.18 -14.37 -18.57
CA LEU A 327 10.03 -13.87 -19.64
C LEU A 327 10.64 -12.51 -19.25
N GLU A 328 11.84 -12.24 -19.74
CA GLU A 328 12.54 -10.96 -19.55
C GLU A 328 11.75 -9.80 -20.15
N HIS A 329 10.99 -10.07 -21.23
CA HIS A 329 10.17 -9.12 -21.97
C HIS A 329 8.68 -9.12 -21.59
N ASP A 330 8.22 -9.95 -20.64
CA ASP A 330 6.85 -9.82 -20.13
C ASP A 330 6.77 -8.49 -19.36
N SER A 331 6.28 -7.47 -20.08
CA SER A 331 6.17 -6.05 -19.73
C SER A 331 4.82 -5.52 -20.18
#